data_AF-A0A538PIS0-F1
#
_entry.id   AF-A0A538PIS0-F1
#
_cell.length_a   1.000
_cell.length_b   1.000
_cell.length_c   1.000
_cell.angle_alpha   90.00
_cell.angle_beta   90.00
_cell.angle_gamma   90.00
#
_symmetry.space_group_name_H-M   'P 1'
#
loop_
_entity.id
_entity.type
_entity.pdbx_description
1 polymer ?
#
loop_
_entity_poly.entity_id
_entity_poly.type
_entity_poly.pdbx_seq_one_letter_code
_entity_poly.pdbx_strand_id
1 'polypeptide(L)'
;MCDGMRHDPIVAEAEACVSELPYRVEKPWGYEVIWAKADRYVGKILHIEPGQVLSLQYHNKKDESIYVLSGEIILRIQQGERVMERRVRAGEAFHVP
;
A
#
# COMPACT_ATOMS: atom_id res chain seq x y z
N MET A 1 41.20 -4.94 -36.88
CA MET A 1 40.10 -5.13 -37.85
C MET A 1 39.33 -6.33 -37.34
N CYS A 2 38.25 -6.11 -36.59
CA CYS A 2 36.84 -6.26 -37.04
C CYS A 2 36.58 -7.71 -37.50
N ASP A 3 35.58 -8.49 -37.08
CA ASP A 3 34.25 -8.24 -36.48
C ASP A 3 33.56 -9.63 -36.31
N GLY A 4 32.47 -9.70 -35.53
CA GLY A 4 31.41 -10.72 -35.64
C GLY A 4 31.44 -11.86 -34.61
N MET A 5 30.78 -11.78 -33.45
CA MET A 5 29.32 -11.96 -33.20
C MET A 5 28.85 -13.36 -33.67
N ARG A 6 28.38 -14.27 -32.81
CA ARG A 6 27.13 -14.20 -32.02
C ARG A 6 27.21 -15.10 -30.77
N HIS A 7 27.06 -14.50 -29.60
CA HIS A 7 26.49 -15.18 -28.43
C HIS A 7 25.11 -14.57 -28.23
N ASP A 8 24.05 -15.34 -28.44
CA ASP A 8 22.72 -15.01 -27.97
C ASP A 8 22.28 -16.08 -26.97
N PRO A 9 22.36 -15.83 -25.66
CA PRO A 9 21.33 -16.30 -24.77
C PRO A 9 20.20 -15.25 -24.77
N ILE A 10 19.02 -15.70 -25.18
CA ILE A 10 17.75 -14.98 -25.01
C ILE A 10 17.60 -14.69 -23.51
N VAL A 11 17.89 -13.46 -23.10
CA VAL A 11 17.53 -12.97 -21.76
C VAL A 11 16.11 -12.41 -21.88
N ALA A 12 15.18 -13.10 -21.22
CA ALA A 12 13.81 -12.66 -21.08
C ALA A 12 13.78 -11.41 -20.18
N GLU A 13 13.80 -10.23 -20.77
CA GLU A 13 13.59 -8.97 -20.06
C GLU A 13 12.09 -8.67 -19.99
N ALA A 14 11.45 -9.24 -18.98
CA ALA A 14 10.27 -8.63 -18.39
C ALA A 14 10.75 -7.71 -17.26
N GLU A 15 11.36 -6.58 -17.61
CA GLU A 15 11.62 -5.51 -16.67
C GLU A 15 10.28 -4.95 -16.18
N ALA A 16 9.90 -5.35 -14.96
CA ALA A 16 8.84 -4.69 -14.24
C ALA A 16 9.26 -3.22 -14.02
N CYS A 17 8.53 -2.28 -14.62
CA CYS A 17 8.73 -0.85 -14.44
C CYS A 17 8.79 -0.50 -12.94
N VAL A 18 10.01 -0.25 -12.44
CA VAL A 18 10.24 0.24 -11.09
C VAL A 18 9.87 1.72 -11.14
N SER A 19 8.65 2.06 -10.72
CA SER A 19 8.29 3.46 -10.45
C SER A 19 9.24 4.00 -9.38
N GLU A 20 9.95 5.09 -9.65
CA GLU A 20 10.77 5.79 -8.66
C GLU A 20 9.92 6.10 -7.41
N LEU A 21 10.35 5.60 -6.26
CA LEU A 21 9.70 5.89 -4.97
C LEU A 21 10.17 7.26 -4.45
N PRO A 22 9.31 8.04 -3.77
CA PRO A 22 7.90 7.78 -3.58
C PRO A 22 7.07 8.16 -4.82
N TYR A 23 5.96 7.46 -5.05
CA TYR A 23 4.98 7.84 -6.07
C TYR A 23 3.57 7.92 -5.49
N ARG A 24 2.73 8.76 -6.12
CA ARG A 24 1.36 9.04 -5.69
C ARG A 24 0.35 8.44 -6.65
N VAL A 25 -0.75 7.93 -6.10
CA VAL A 25 -1.89 7.37 -6.85
C VAL A 25 -3.17 8.05 -6.38
N GLU A 26 -3.85 8.73 -7.30
CA GLU A 26 -5.15 9.37 -7.04
C GLU A 26 -6.26 8.33 -6.94
N LYS A 27 -7.18 8.51 -5.99
CA LYS A 27 -8.29 7.61 -5.70
C LYS A 27 -9.58 8.42 -5.51
N PRO A 28 -10.78 7.83 -5.69
CA PRO A 28 -12.04 8.56 -5.47
C PRO A 28 -12.23 9.11 -4.05
N TRP A 29 -11.52 8.54 -3.06
CA TRP A 29 -11.57 8.92 -1.65
C TRP A 29 -10.45 9.88 -1.22
N GLY A 30 -9.56 10.29 -2.14
CA GLY A 30 -8.34 11.05 -1.83
C GLY A 30 -7.15 10.48 -2.59
N TYR A 31 -6.06 10.12 -1.91
CA TYR A 31 -4.88 9.58 -2.58
C TYR A 31 -4.03 8.71 -1.64
N GLU A 32 -3.18 7.87 -2.25
CA GLU A 32 -2.10 7.18 -1.54
C GLU A 32 -0.72 7.58 -2.08
N VAL A 33 0.23 7.75 -1.18
CA VAL A 33 1.65 7.84 -1.51
C VAL A 33 2.32 6.55 -1.10
N ILE A 34 2.88 5.83 -2.08
CA ILE A 34 3.69 4.65 -1.84
C ILE A 34 5.12 5.14 -1.65
N TRP A 35 5.62 5.04 -0.42
CA TRP A 35 6.95 5.54 -0.06
C TRP A 35 7.97 4.42 0.15
N ALA A 36 7.52 3.18 0.35
CA ALA A 36 8.39 2.01 0.34
C ALA A 36 7.71 0.85 -0.38
N LYS A 37 8.48 0.13 -1.19
CA LYS A 37 8.06 -1.10 -1.84
C LYS A 37 9.23 -2.07 -1.78
N ALA A 38 9.11 -3.08 -0.93
CA ALA A 38 10.09 -4.12 -0.74
C ALA A 38 9.41 -5.50 -0.86
N ASP A 39 10.21 -6.56 -0.91
CA ASP A 39 9.70 -7.93 -1.09
C ASP A 39 8.69 -8.34 0.00
N ARG A 40 8.87 -7.83 1.23
CA ARG A 40 8.10 -8.24 2.41
C ARG A 40 7.16 -7.18 2.95
N TYR A 41 7.25 -5.93 2.50
CA TYR A 41 6.43 -4.86 3.02
C TYR A 41 6.23 -3.74 2.00
N VAL A 42 5.13 -3.00 2.19
CA VAL A 42 4.84 -1.77 1.45
C VAL A 42 4.49 -0.69 2.46
N GLY A 43 5.14 0.46 2.33
CA GLY A 43 4.84 1.66 3.11
C GLY A 43 3.91 2.57 2.33
N LYS A 44 2.78 2.93 2.93
CA LYS A 44 1.81 3.87 2.34
C LYS A 44 1.50 5.02 3.30
N ILE A 45 1.34 6.21 2.75
CA ILE A 45 0.64 7.33 3.40
C ILE A 45 -0.70 7.46 2.69
N LEU A 46 -1.80 7.32 3.44
CA LEU A 46 -3.16 7.48 2.92
C LEU A 46 -3.69 8.84 3.33
N HIS A 47 -4.14 9.63 2.37
CA HIS A 47 -4.91 10.85 2.63
C HIS A 47 -6.33 10.61 2.18
N ILE A 48 -7.25 10.68 3.13
CA ILE A 48 -8.67 10.40 2.91
C ILE A 48 -9.42 11.71 3.13
N GLU A 49 -10.17 12.14 2.12
CA GLU A 49 -10.99 13.34 2.22
C GLU A 49 -12.14 13.14 3.22
N PRO A 50 -12.59 14.20 3.93
CA PRO A 50 -13.67 14.07 4.91
C PRO A 50 -14.93 13.42 4.34
N GLY A 51 -15.48 12.45 5.07
CA GLY A 51 -16.69 11.71 4.68
C GLY A 51 -16.47 10.60 3.64
N GLN A 52 -15.24 10.39 3.16
CA GLN A 52 -14.91 9.30 2.26
C GLN A 52 -14.59 7.99 2.99
N VAL A 53 -14.67 6.88 2.25
CA VAL A 53 -14.43 5.53 2.77
C VAL A 53 -13.55 4.72 1.82
N LEU A 54 -12.66 3.91 2.39
CA LEU A 54 -11.90 2.93 1.63
C LEU A 54 -12.77 1.72 1.27
N SER A 55 -12.41 1.00 0.21
CA SER A 55 -13.01 -0.29 -0.07
C SER A 55 -12.70 -1.28 1.06
N LEU A 56 -13.59 -2.26 1.26
CA LEU A 56 -13.35 -3.35 2.20
C LEU A 56 -12.04 -4.07 1.85
N GLN A 57 -11.17 -4.25 2.84
CA GLN A 57 -9.89 -4.93 2.70
C GLN A 57 -10.00 -6.32 3.33
N TYR A 58 -9.70 -7.37 2.54
CA TYR A 58 -9.63 -8.74 3.04
C TYR A 58 -8.16 -9.19 3.05
N HIS A 59 -7.68 -9.61 4.23
CA HIS A 59 -6.29 -10.03 4.41
C HIS A 59 -6.20 -11.56 4.45
N ASN A 60 -5.53 -12.14 3.45
CA ASN A 60 -5.18 -13.57 3.49
C ASN A 60 -3.92 -13.83 4.32
N LYS A 61 -2.90 -12.96 4.19
CA LYS A 61 -1.56 -13.10 4.80
C LYS A 61 -0.92 -11.76 5.20
N LYS A 62 -1.68 -10.67 5.14
CA LYS A 62 -1.15 -9.31 5.32
C LYS A 62 -1.25 -8.92 6.79
N ASP A 63 -0.09 -8.70 7.39
CA ASP A 63 0.05 -8.06 8.70
C ASP A 63 0.15 -6.54 8.48
N GLU A 64 -0.75 -5.75 9.07
CA GLU A 64 -0.86 -4.32 8.83
C GLU A 64 -0.87 -3.50 10.12
N SER A 65 -0.04 -2.46 10.17
CA SER A 65 -0.08 -1.45 11.22
C SER A 65 -0.47 -0.10 10.62
N ILE A 66 -1.43 0.56 11.26
CA ILE A 66 -1.97 1.87 10.88
C ILE A 66 -1.58 2.86 11.97
N TYR A 67 -1.05 4.02 11.58
CA TYR A 67 -0.81 5.14 12.48
C TYR A 67 -1.46 6.39 11.90
N VAL A 68 -2.29 7.08 12.69
CA VAL A 68 -2.97 8.28 12.22
C VAL A 68 -2.04 9.49 12.39
N LEU A 69 -1.58 10.04 11.28
CA LEU A 69 -0.69 11.21 11.27
C LEU A 69 -1.45 12.51 11.60
N SER A 70 -2.66 12.68 11.07
CA SER A 70 -3.49 13.86 11.27
C SER A 70 -4.98 13.52 11.10
N GLY A 71 -5.85 14.26 11.80
CA GLY A 71 -7.30 14.05 11.74
C GLY A 71 -7.75 12.84 12.57
N GLU A 72 -8.85 12.22 12.15
CA GLU A 72 -9.38 11.00 12.75
C GLU A 72 -10.02 10.09 11.70
N ILE A 73 -10.02 8.79 11.97
CA ILE A 73 -10.70 7.78 11.14
C ILE A 73 -11.63 6.94 12.00
N ILE A 74 -12.62 6.33 11.35
CA ILE A 74 -13.43 5.26 11.93
C ILE A 74 -12.97 3.96 11.27
N LEU A 75 -12.29 3.13 12.04
CA LEU A 75 -11.80 1.83 11.61
C LEU A 75 -12.87 0.77 11.90
N ARG A 76 -13.30 0.05 10.86
CA ARG A 76 -14.26 -1.06 10.95
C ARG A 76 -13.52 -2.37 10.75
N ILE A 77 -13.56 -3.26 11.74
CA ILE A 77 -12.81 -4.52 11.71
C ILE A 77 -13.75 -5.65 12.07
N GLN A 78 -13.69 -6.72 11.27
CA GLN A 78 -14.38 -7.95 11.59
C GLN A 78 -13.51 -8.82 12.50
N GLN A 79 -14.02 -9.18 13.67
CA GLN A 79 -13.42 -10.17 14.56
C GLN A 79 -14.40 -11.33 14.74
N GLY A 80 -14.10 -12.46 14.11
CA GLY A 80 -15.02 -13.58 14.00
C GLY A 80 -16.29 -13.18 13.23
N GLU A 81 -17.45 -13.34 13.86
CA GLU A 81 -18.76 -13.00 13.26
C GLU A 81 -19.19 -11.55 13.53
N ARG A 82 -18.41 -10.77 14.30
CA ARG A 82 -18.80 -9.42 14.71
C ARG A 82 -17.98 -8.37 14.00
N VAL A 83 -18.64 -7.30 13.55
CA VAL A 83 -17.98 -6.09 13.06
C VAL A 83 -17.89 -5.09 14.21
N MET A 84 -16.68 -4.61 14.48
CA MET A 84 -16.39 -3.62 15.50
C MET A 84 -15.97 -2.31 14.84
N GLU A 85 -16.47 -1.19 15.38
CA GLU A 85 -16.05 0.15 14.98
C GLU A 85 -15.17 0.75 16.07
N ARG A 86 -14.07 1.37 15.66
CA ARG A 86 -13.17 2.10 16.55
C ARG A 86 -12.79 3.44 15.94
N ARG A 87 -12.95 4.51 16.71
CA ARG A 87 -12.39 5.81 16.35
C ARG A 87 -10.91 5.84 16.70
N VAL A 88 -10.08 6.26 15.75
CA VAL A 88 -8.63 6.37 15.90
C VAL A 88 -8.23 7.79 15.52
N ARG A 89 -7.56 8.49 16.43
CA ARG A 89 -7.19 9.90 16.31
C ARG A 89 -5.71 10.05 16.02
N ALA A 90 -5.31 11.24 15.57
CA ALA A 90 -3.90 11.58 15.37
C ALA A 90 -3.05 11.20 16.59
N GLY A 91 -1.92 10.53 16.33
CA GLY A 91 -1.02 10.01 17.36
C GLY A 91 -1.32 8.58 17.82
N GLU A 92 -2.47 8.02 17.45
CA GLU A 92 -2.83 6.65 17.81
C GLU A 92 -2.47 5.65 16.71
N ALA A 93 -2.10 4.44 17.15
CA ALA A 93 -1.79 3.31 16.29
C ALA A 93 -2.83 2.20 16.43
N PHE A 94 -3.01 1.43 15.37
CA PHE A 94 -3.82 0.22 15.37
C PHE A 94 -3.12 -0.90 14.58
N HIS A 95 -3.08 -2.10 15.14
CA HIS A 95 -2.53 -3.29 14.49
C HIS A 95 -3.67 -4.20 14.02
N VAL A 96 -3.70 -4.48 12.71
CA VAL A 96 -4.62 -5.40 12.05
C VAL A 96 -3.84 -6.69 11.71
N PRO A 97 -4.06 -7.78 12.45
CA PRO A 97 -3.38 -9.05 12.21
C PRO A 97 -3.86 -9.77 10.95
#